data_AF-A0A3N2N835-F1
#
_entry.id   AF-A0A3N2N835-F1
#
_cell.length_a   1.000
_cell.length_b   1.000
_cell.length_c   1.000
_cell.angle_alpha   90.00
_cell.angle_beta   90.00
_cell.angle_gamma   90.00
#
_symmetry.space_group_name_H-M   'P 1'
#
loop_
_entity.id
_entity.type
_entity.pdbx_description
1 polymer ?
#
loop_
_entity_poly.entity_id
_entity_poly.type
_entity_poly.pdbx_seq_one_letter_code
_entity_poly.pdbx_strand_id
1 'polypeptide(L)'
;MSKTITFNELRRLKDSLPDGSTHRIADELNVTVQTVRNYFGGVNYQFGKNAGMHIEPGPDGGIVVLDDTTIYDMAVKILEEQNEQQ
;
A
#
# COMPACT_ATOMS: atom_id res chain seq x y z
N MET A 1 -7.92 -8.49 -8.29
CA MET A 1 -7.08 -8.57 -9.52
C MET A 1 -5.65 -8.35 -9.08
N SER A 2 -4.66 -8.99 -9.70
CA SER A 2 -3.25 -8.74 -9.37
C SER A 2 -2.75 -7.47 -10.06
N LYS A 3 -2.04 -6.60 -9.35
CA LYS A 3 -1.42 -5.39 -9.91
C LYS A 3 0.09 -5.42 -9.73
N THR A 4 0.82 -5.14 -10.81
CA THR A 4 2.28 -5.02 -10.78
C THR A 4 2.65 -3.54 -10.77
N ILE A 5 3.40 -3.11 -9.75
CA ILE A 5 3.91 -1.74 -9.59
C ILE A 5 5.34 -1.78 -9.06
N THR A 6 6.05 -0.65 -9.07
CA THR A 6 7.34 -0.53 -8.39
C THR A 6 7.16 -0.22 -6.91
N PHE A 7 8.15 -0.59 -6.10
CA PHE A 7 8.16 -0.24 -4.67
C PHE A 7 8.12 1.28 -4.45
N ASN A 8 8.82 2.04 -5.29
CA ASN A 8 8.78 3.50 -5.22
C ASN A 8 7.40 4.07 -5.53
N GLU A 9 6.64 3.51 -6.46
CA GLU A 9 5.25 3.93 -6.71
C GLU A 9 4.35 3.64 -5.52
N LEU A 10 4.49 2.45 -4.91
CA LEU A 10 3.74 2.10 -3.70
C LEU A 10 4.06 3.05 -2.54
N ARG A 11 5.33 3.43 -2.39
CA ARG A 11 5.77 4.41 -1.41
C ARG A 11 5.21 5.80 -1.70
N ARG A 12 5.25 6.25 -2.95
CA ARG A 12 4.69 7.56 -3.36
C ARG A 12 3.20 7.63 -3.05
N LEU A 13 2.44 6.58 -3.36
CA LEU A 13 1.02 6.49 -3.01
C LEU A 13 0.80 6.70 -1.52
N LYS A 14 1.54 5.96 -0.68
CA LYS A 14 1.49 6.11 0.78
C LYS A 14 1.85 7.52 1.24
N ASP A 15 2.94 8.08 0.71
CA ASP A 15 3.45 9.40 1.10
C ASP A 15 2.53 10.55 0.61
N SER A 16 1.67 10.30 -0.38
CA SER A 16 0.63 11.26 -0.83
C SER A 16 -0.65 11.24 0.00
N LEU A 17 -0.88 10.21 0.81
CA LEU A 17 -2.12 10.08 1.58
C LEU A 17 -2.22 11.16 2.67
N PRO A 18 -3.40 11.76 2.88
CA PRO A 18 -3.65 12.65 4.02
C PRO A 18 -3.45 11.97 5.36
N ASP A 19 -3.19 12.77 6.39
CA ASP A 19 -3.14 12.31 7.76
C ASP A 19 -4.45 11.59 8.14
N GLY A 20 -4.31 10.46 8.85
CA GLY A 20 -5.45 9.63 9.26
C GLY A 20 -5.92 8.62 8.20
N SER A 21 -5.50 8.72 6.93
CA SER A 21 -5.91 7.79 5.87
C SER A 21 -5.61 6.33 6.20
N THR A 22 -4.46 6.04 6.82
CA THR A 22 -4.12 4.67 7.25
C THR A 22 -5.09 4.12 8.30
N HIS A 23 -5.60 4.97 9.20
CA HIS A 23 -6.61 4.56 10.19
C HIS A 23 -7.96 4.34 9.51
N ARG A 24 -8.37 5.26 8.63
CA ARG A 24 -9.60 5.12 7.84
C ARG A 24 -9.64 3.81 7.04
N ILE A 25 -8.58 3.48 6.33
CA ILE A 25 -8.47 2.21 5.58
C ILE A 25 -8.54 1.00 6.52
N ALA A 26 -7.88 1.06 7.68
CA ALA A 26 -7.89 -0.02 8.65
C ALA A 26 -9.30 -0.27 9.21
N ASP A 27 -10.01 0.79 9.57
CA ASP A 27 -11.36 0.73 10.11
C ASP A 27 -12.37 0.22 9.06
N GLU A 28 -12.31 0.74 7.84
CA GLU A 28 -13.20 0.34 6.74
C GLU A 28 -13.02 -1.12 6.31
N LEU A 29 -11.78 -1.63 6.34
CA LEU A 29 -11.47 -3.03 6.01
C LEU A 29 -11.53 -3.98 7.22
N ASN A 30 -11.79 -3.45 8.42
CA ASN A 30 -11.74 -4.20 9.67
C ASN A 30 -10.41 -4.96 9.85
N VAL A 31 -9.30 -4.28 9.57
CA VAL A 31 -7.92 -4.77 9.77
C VAL A 31 -7.17 -3.85 10.70
N THR A 32 -5.96 -4.24 11.10
CA THR A 32 -5.13 -3.39 11.95
C THR A 32 -4.42 -2.31 11.12
N VAL A 33 -4.14 -1.16 11.73
CA VAL A 33 -3.26 -0.12 11.16
C VAL A 33 -1.89 -0.70 10.79
N GLN A 34 -1.39 -1.67 11.56
CA GLN A 34 -0.16 -2.40 11.26
C GLN A 34 -0.26 -3.17 9.93
N THR A 35 -1.41 -3.81 9.65
CA THR A 35 -1.67 -4.50 8.38
C THR A 35 -1.55 -3.54 7.21
N VAL A 36 -2.18 -2.37 7.30
CA VAL A 36 -2.11 -1.33 6.26
C VAL A 36 -0.68 -0.80 6.10
N ARG A 37 0.05 -0.57 7.20
CA ARG A 37 1.46 -0.15 7.15
C ARG A 37 2.36 -1.19 6.51
N ASN A 38 2.17 -2.46 6.84
CA ASN A 38 2.93 -3.57 6.27
C ASN A 38 2.68 -3.69 4.76
N TYR A 39 1.44 -3.44 4.32
CA TYR A 39 1.08 -3.40 2.90
C TYR A 39 1.93 -2.41 2.10
N PHE A 40 2.15 -1.20 2.63
CA PHE A 40 2.99 -0.18 1.98
C PHE A 40 4.50 -0.36 2.22
N GLY A 41 4.95 -1.55 2.64
CA GLY A 41 6.37 -1.82 2.87
C GLY A 41 6.93 -1.31 4.20
N GLY A 42 6.08 -1.21 5.23
CA GLY A 42 6.49 -0.91 6.61
C GLY A 42 7.54 -1.89 7.15
N VAL A 43 8.47 -1.36 7.96
CA VAL A 43 9.86 -1.80 8.23
C VAL A 43 10.08 -3.20 8.87
N ASN A 44 9.11 -4.11 8.88
CA ASN A 44 9.27 -5.44 9.49
C ASN A 44 9.20 -6.60 8.48
N TYR A 45 9.71 -6.39 7.25
CA TYR A 45 9.91 -7.48 6.27
C TYR A 45 11.21 -8.28 6.52
N GLN A 46 11.63 -8.43 7.78
CA GLN A 46 12.85 -9.17 8.13
C GLN A 46 12.69 -10.69 8.20
N PHE A 47 11.49 -11.22 7.99
CA PHE A 47 11.29 -12.67 7.98
C PHE A 47 10.52 -13.12 6.77
N GLY A 48 11.25 -13.74 5.83
CA GLY A 48 10.69 -14.53 4.77
C GLY A 48 9.75 -15.60 5.34
N LYS A 49 8.45 -15.38 5.14
CA LYS A 49 7.45 -16.43 4.96
C LYS A 49 6.16 -15.80 4.45
N ASN A 50 5.95 -16.01 3.14
CA ASN A 50 4.67 -16.09 2.42
C ASN A 50 3.48 -15.31 3.01
N ALA A 51 3.31 -14.07 2.54
CA ALA A 51 2.01 -13.38 2.49
C ALA A 51 1.92 -12.59 1.18
N GLY A 52 1.79 -13.29 0.04
CA GLY A 52 1.27 -12.76 -1.23
C GLY A 52 1.96 -11.55 -1.86
N MET A 53 3.26 -11.33 -1.59
CA MET A 53 3.99 -10.18 -2.15
C MET A 53 5.39 -10.61 -2.56
N HIS A 54 5.61 -10.70 -3.87
CA HIS A 54 6.90 -11.01 -4.48
C HIS A 54 7.63 -9.70 -4.76
N ILE A 55 8.79 -9.50 -4.11
CA ILE A 55 9.65 -8.32 -4.31
C ILE A 55 10.94 -8.77 -4.99
N GLU A 56 11.16 -8.33 -6.23
CA GLU A 56 12.43 -8.56 -6.93
C GLU A 56 13.31 -7.31 -6.82
N PRO A 57 14.55 -7.41 -6.30
CA PRO A 57 15.43 -6.26 -6.19
C PRO A 57 15.76 -5.71 -7.58
N GLY A 58 15.63 -4.40 -7.77
CA GLY A 58 15.86 -3.73 -9.04
C GLY A 58 15.83 -2.20 -8.93
N PRO A 59 15.96 -1.48 -10.06
CA PRO A 59 15.75 -0.04 -10.11
C PRO A 59 14.41 0.33 -9.46
N ASP A 60 14.33 1.51 -8.85
CA ASP A 60 13.13 1.99 -8.16
C ASP A 60 12.62 1.16 -6.97
N GLY A 61 13.53 0.44 -6.31
CA GLY A 61 13.23 -0.34 -5.10
C GLY A 61 12.64 -1.72 -5.39
N GLY A 62 12.58 -2.11 -6.67
CA GLY A 62 12.10 -3.42 -7.09
C GLY A 62 10.65 -3.45 -7.57
N ILE A 63 10.27 -4.55 -8.19
CA ILE A 63 8.89 -4.82 -8.62
C ILE A 63 8.13 -5.41 -7.45
N VAL A 64 6.95 -4.87 -7.16
CA VAL A 64 5.98 -5.38 -6.20
C VAL A 64 4.77 -5.89 -6.96
N VAL A 65 4.45 -7.17 -6.76
CA VAL A 65 3.19 -7.74 -7.23
C VAL A 65 2.20 -7.76 -6.06
N LEU A 66 1.09 -7.05 -6.22
CA LEU A 66 0.00 -6.99 -5.26
C LEU A 66 -1.06 -8.01 -5.67
N ASP A 67 -1.17 -9.10 -4.93
CA ASP A 67 -2.22 -10.12 -5.15
C ASP A 67 -3.60 -9.59 -4.72
N ASP A 68 -3.63 -8.79 -3.65
CA ASP A 68 -4.80 -8.08 -3.15
C ASP A 68 -4.60 -6.56 -3.32
N THR A 69 -5.43 -5.95 -4.15
CA THR A 69 -5.39 -4.50 -4.41
C THR A 69 -6.31 -3.72 -3.50
N THR A 70 -7.03 -4.33 -2.56
CA THR A 70 -8.05 -3.65 -1.76
C THR A 70 -7.52 -2.42 -1.03
N ILE A 71 -6.37 -2.53 -0.36
CA ILE A 71 -5.72 -1.39 0.32
C ILE A 71 -5.22 -0.34 -0.69
N TYR A 72 -4.69 -0.78 -1.82
CA TYR A 72 -4.23 0.10 -2.90
C TYR A 72 -5.41 0.91 -3.49
N ASP A 73 -6.50 0.24 -3.83
CA ASP A 73 -7.69 0.83 -4.45
C ASP A 73 -8.34 1.86 -3.52
N MET A 74 -8.40 1.55 -2.22
CA MET A 74 -8.87 2.51 -1.22
C MET A 74 -7.96 3.73 -1.07
N ALA A 75 -6.64 3.52 -1.09
CA ALA A 75 -5.70 4.63 -1.01
C ALA A 75 -5.82 5.56 -2.23
N VAL A 76 -5.98 4.99 -3.43
CA VAL A 76 -6.25 5.76 -4.66
C VAL A 76 -7.56 6.55 -4.53
N LYS A 77 -8.63 5.91 -4.05
CA LYS A 77 -9.92 6.57 -3.85
C LYS A 77 -9.84 7.74 -2.87
N ILE A 78 -9.11 7.61 -1.76
CA ILE A 78 -8.90 8.71 -0.80
C ILE A 78 -8.18 9.88 -1.47
N LEU A 79 -7.21 9.63 -2.34
CA LEU A 79 -6.53 10.70 -3.09
C LEU A 79 -7.44 11.38 -4.11
N GLU A 80 -8.29 10.61 -4.80
CA GLU A 80 -9.30 11.17 -5.71
C GLU A 80 -10.29 12.05 -4.95
N GLU A 81 -10.80 11.60 -3.81
CA GLU A 81 -11.69 12.38 -2.93
C GLU A 81 -11.04 13.70 -2.46
N GLN A 82 -9.72 13.72 -2.23
CA GLN A 82 -8.98 14.94 -1.87
C GLN A 82 -8.84 15.90 -3.06
N ASN A 83 -8.57 15.37 -4.25
CA ASN A 83 -8.42 16.19 -5.45
C ASN A 83 -9.76 16.80 -5.90
N GLU A 84 -10.89 16.13 -5.68
CA GLU A 84 -12.23 16.67 -5.96
C GLU A 84 -12.66 17.78 -4.99
N GLN A 85 -12.01 17.88 -3.82
CA GLN A 85 -12.29 18.89 -2.79
C GLN A 85 -11.44 20.16 -2.93
N GLN A 86 -10.54 20.22 -3.92
CA GLN A 86 -9.69 21.38 -4.25
C GLN A 86 -10.25 22.18 -5.43
#